data_AF-A0A2T4AX23-F1
#
_entry.id   AF-A0A2T4AX23-F1
#
_cell.length_a   1.000
_cell.length_b   1.000
_cell.length_c   1.000
_cell.angle_alpha   90.00
_cell.angle_beta   90.00
_cell.angle_gamma   90.00
#
_symmetry.space_group_name_H-M   'P 1'
#
loop_
_entity.id
_entity.type
_entity.pdbx_description
1 polymer ?
#
loop_
_entity_poly.entity_id
_entity_poly.type
_entity_poly.pdbx_seq_one_letter_code
_entity_poly.pdbx_strand_id
1 'polypeptide(L)' 'ASEQGKGYQLYAGKSAFGGGVKETDGNEPIPQDWREVENEKYRLEQQRLAAGGK' A
#
# COMPACT_ATOMS: atom_id res chain seq x y z
N ALA A 1 24.38 11.23 44.14
CA ALA A 1 24.79 10.72 42.82
C ALA A 1 23.62 10.85 41.88
N SER A 2 23.58 11.93 41.11
CA SER A 2 22.58 12.19 40.07
C SER A 2 22.98 11.41 38.81
N GLU A 3 22.11 10.52 38.33
CA GLU A 3 22.34 9.68 37.15
C GLU A 3 22.58 10.51 35.87
N GLN A 4 23.82 10.95 35.69
CA GLN A 4 24.33 11.53 34.45
C GLN A 4 24.73 10.38 33.52
N GLY A 5 23.98 10.13 32.43
CA GLY A 5 24.50 9.25 31.38
C GLY A 5 23.52 8.43 30.55
N LYS A 6 22.23 8.77 30.48
CA LYS A 6 21.27 8.02 29.63
C LYS A 6 20.40 8.94 28.78
N GLY A 7 21.04 9.86 28.07
CA GLY A 7 20.43 10.57 26.95
C GLY A 7 20.37 9.67 25.72
N TYR A 8 19.53 8.64 25.74
CA TYR A 8 19.25 7.86 24.54
C TYR A 8 18.51 8.80 23.57
N GLN A 9 19.20 9.31 22.55
CA GLN A 9 18.54 9.89 21.38
C GLN A 9 17.83 8.75 20.64
N LEU A 10 16.68 8.35 21.17
CA LEU A 10 15.73 7.50 20.47
C LEU A 10 15.20 8.36 19.31
N TYR A 11 15.42 7.88 18.09
CA TYR A 11 14.97 8.49 16.84
C TYR A 11 15.74 9.73 16.37
N ALA A 12 17.04 9.59 16.10
CA ALA A 12 17.57 10.22 14.88
C ALA A 12 17.05 9.42 13.65
N GLY A 13 15.73 9.35 13.51
CA GLY A 13 15.06 8.65 12.41
C GLY A 13 15.29 9.41 11.11
N LYS A 14 15.33 8.68 10.00
CA LYS A 14 15.31 9.25 8.64
C LYS A 14 14.22 10.32 8.59
N SER A 15 14.57 11.54 8.14
CA SER A 15 13.64 12.67 8.04
C SER A 15 12.28 12.20 7.51
N ALA A 16 11.20 12.56 8.20
CA ALA A 16 9.83 12.23 7.80
C ALA A 16 9.49 12.71 6.37
N PHE A 17 10.28 13.66 5.84
CA PHE A 17 10.15 14.26 4.51
C PHE A 17 11.27 13.89 3.54
N GLY A 18 12.22 13.03 3.95
CA GLY A 18 13.46 12.74 3.21
C GLY A 18 13.38 11.62 2.18
N GLY A 19 12.18 11.22 1.77
CA GLY A 19 11.99 10.19 0.75
C GLY A 19 10.65 10.34 0.07
N GLY A 20 10.67 10.58 -1.24
CA GLY A 20 9.51 10.31 -2.08
C GLY A 20 9.19 8.82 -2.02
N VAL A 21 7.91 8.47 -1.86
CA VAL A 21 7.45 7.07 -1.78
C VAL A 21 7.71 6.32 -3.10
N LYS A 22 7.87 7.06 -4.22
CA LYS A 22 8.11 6.55 -5.56
C LYS A 22 8.51 7.69 -6.50
N GLU A 23 9.34 7.39 -7.50
CA GLU A 23 9.63 8.29 -8.63
C GLU A 23 8.41 8.28 -9.56
N THR A 24 7.78 9.43 -9.77
CA THR A 24 6.60 9.54 -10.65
C THR A 24 7.09 9.67 -12.09
N ASP A 25 7.09 8.56 -12.82
CA ASP A 25 7.53 8.42 -14.23
C ASP A 25 6.65 9.23 -15.22
N GLY A 26 5.54 9.82 -14.75
CA GLY A 26 4.62 10.63 -15.56
C GLY A 26 3.77 9.81 -16.54
N ASN A 27 4.14 8.56 -16.81
CA ASN A 27 3.41 7.58 -17.62
C ASN A 27 2.83 6.44 -16.75
N GLU A 28 2.56 6.71 -15.47
CA GLU A 28 1.91 5.72 -14.60
C GLU A 28 0.48 5.46 -15.10
N PRO A 29 0.06 4.18 -15.23
CA PRO A 29 -1.32 3.86 -15.54
C PRO A 29 -2.23 4.42 -14.43
N ILE A 30 -3.38 4.95 -14.82
CA ILE A 30 -4.38 5.46 -13.87
C ILE A 30 -4.72 4.32 -12.90
N PRO A 31 -4.59 4.52 -11.58
CA PRO A 31 -4.98 3.53 -10.59
C PRO A 31 -6.44 3.10 -10.84
N GLN A 32 -6.67 1.79 -10.93
CA GLN A 32 -8.01 1.27 -11.12
C GLN A 32 -8.89 1.55 -9.90
N ASP A 33 -10.15 1.93 -10.13
CA ASP A 33 -11.12 2.13 -9.05
C ASP A 33 -11.39 0.78 -8.36
N TRP A 34 -11.37 0.79 -7.03
CA TRP A 34 -11.61 -0.39 -6.21
C TRP A 34 -12.95 -1.07 -6.52
N ARG A 35 -13.98 -0.30 -6.91
CA ARG A 35 -15.29 -0.84 -7.32
C ARG A 35 -15.20 -1.63 -8.61
N GLU A 36 -14.43 -1.16 -9.58
CA GLU A 36 -14.26 -1.86 -10.85
C GLU A 36 -13.53 -3.19 -10.62
N VAL A 37 -12.47 -3.19 -9.80
CA VAL A 37 -11.72 -4.39 -9.43
C VAL A 37 -12.60 -5.40 -8.67
N GLU A 38 -13.41 -4.95 -7.71
CA GLU A 38 -14.31 -5.83 -6.96
C GLU A 38 -15.45 -6.37 -7.83
N ASN A 39 -16.06 -5.52 -8.65
CA ASN A 39 -17.13 -5.93 -9.57
C ASN A 39 -16.62 -6.94 -10.60
N GLU A 40 -15.41 -6.75 -11.14
CA GLU A 40 -14.79 -7.69 -12.07
C GLU A 40 -14.60 -9.07 -11.43
N LYS A 41 -14.05 -9.10 -10.20
CA LYS A 41 -13.91 -10.35 -9.42
C LYS A 41 -15.24 -11.05 -9.20
N TYR A 42 -16.27 -10.29 -8.82
CA TYR A 42 -17.61 -10.85 -8.62
C TYR A 42 -18.16 -11.46 -9.91
N ARG A 43 -18.03 -10.78 -11.05
CA ARG A 43 -18.50 -11.30 -12.34
C ARG A 43 -17.76 -12.55 -12.78
N LEU A 44 -16.44 -12.62 -12.56
CA LEU A 44 -15.63 -13.80 -12.84
C LEU A 44 -16.02 -14.98 -11.94
N GLU A 45 -16.28 -14.71 -10.67
CA GLU A 45 -16.77 -15.72 -9.72
C GLU A 45 -18.14 -16.25 -10.13
N GLN A 46 -19.07 -15.38 -10.50
CA GLN A 46 -20.40 -15.78 -11.00
C GLN A 46 -20.30 -16.62 -12.27
N GLN A 47 -19.43 -16.24 -13.22
CA GLN A 47 -19.17 -17.03 -14.42
C GLN A 47 -18.57 -18.40 -14.08
N ARG A 48 -17.63 -18.46 -13.13
CA ARG A 48 -17.03 -19.73 -12.68
C ARG A 48 -18.07 -20.65 -12.05
N LEU A 49 -18.94 -20.11 -11.19
CA LEU A 49 -20.03 -20.86 -10.56
C LEU A 49 -21.07 -21.33 -11.59
N ALA A 50 -21.39 -20.50 -12.58
CA ALA A 50 -22.31 -20.85 -13.66
C ALA A 50 -21.71 -21.89 -14.63
N ALA A 51 -20.40 -21.85 -14.89
CA ALA A 51 -19.70 -22.77 -15.77
C ALA A 51 -19.39 -24.12 -15.12
N GLY A 52 -19.20 -24.16 -13.79
CA GLY A 52 -18.95 -25.39 -13.03
C GLY A 52 -20.22 -26.17 -12.65
N GLY A 53 -21.40 -25.69 -13.03
CA GLY A 53 -22.70 -26.31 -12.74
C GLY A 53 -23.29 -27.13 -13.90
N LYS A 54 -22.46 -27.69 -14.79
CA LYS A 54 -22.88 -28.63 -15.85
C LYS A 54 -22.21 -29.98 -15.68
#